data_AF-A0A6J8DPS3-F1
#
_entry.id   AF-A0A6J8DPS3-F1
#
_cell.length_a   1.000
_cell.length_b   1.000
_cell.length_c   1.000
_cell.angle_alpha   90.00
_cell.angle_beta   90.00
_cell.angle_gamma   90.00
#
_symmetry.space_group_name_H-M   'P 1'
#
loop_
_entity.id
_entity.type
_entity.pdbx_description
1 polymer ?
#
loop_
_entity_poly.entity_id
_entity_poly.type
_entity_poly.pdbx_seq_one_letter_code
_entity_poly.pdbx_strand_id
1 'polypeptide(L)'
;MKVVNSSIKEERMDLEVGKWDKLKSWDKVQEDIGEMLKNVEKFDDSMTLYYGPQLYHTLRHPAHIKCMTHFTSNIGENFVSHYRLGTQDQLGVWTLKSVERGAKCENQRFNITGEVKAFLFIPKHRAYMCFCSDLVMRMYTDVHSNCTESWSQQCLTTVRCMAYNRETDDVYVGGVGVLQKWKISGAEHSAKAEPGDVFNTDLQNDEWVIDIKVDTRNKQLMAVTYLRNIYVVNYETMKQTHHLENRHGNSLRWYV
;
A
#
# COMPACT_ATOMS: atom_id res chain seq x y z
N MET A 1 -18.93 21.92 -74.34
CA MET A 1 -19.32 21.11 -73.17
C MET A 1 -19.58 19.68 -73.62
N LYS A 2 -18.63 18.78 -73.38
CA LYS A 2 -18.76 17.33 -73.47
C LYS A 2 -17.95 16.77 -72.32
N VAL A 3 -18.63 16.26 -71.31
CA VAL A 3 -18.01 15.53 -70.20
C VAL A 3 -17.76 14.12 -70.73
N VAL A 4 -16.49 13.76 -70.85
CA VAL A 4 -16.06 12.40 -71.21
C VAL A 4 -15.80 11.64 -69.92
N ASN A 5 -16.53 10.55 -69.74
CA ASN A 5 -16.31 9.54 -68.71
C ASN A 5 -14.91 8.95 -68.84
N SER A 6 -14.12 9.01 -67.76
CA SER A 6 -13.00 8.11 -67.54
C SER A 6 -13.13 7.49 -66.16
N SER A 7 -13.44 6.20 -66.17
CA SER A 7 -13.60 5.31 -65.02
C SER A 7 -12.36 5.32 -64.13
N ILE A 8 -12.49 5.84 -62.92
CA ILE A 8 -11.52 5.59 -61.84
C ILE A 8 -11.88 4.23 -61.26
N LYS A 9 -10.99 3.25 -61.44
CA LYS A 9 -11.04 1.98 -60.73
C LYS A 9 -10.82 2.27 -59.24
N GLU A 10 -11.86 2.12 -58.43
CA GLU A 10 -11.71 1.96 -56.98
C GLU A 10 -11.01 0.62 -56.74
N GLU A 11 -9.72 0.67 -56.42
CA GLU A 11 -9.07 -0.43 -55.70
C GLU A 11 -9.77 -0.54 -54.34
N ARG A 12 -10.71 -1.48 -54.23
CA ARG A 12 -11.15 -2.00 -52.95
C ARG A 12 -9.94 -2.62 -52.28
N MET A 13 -9.37 -1.88 -51.33
CA MET A 13 -8.52 -2.45 -50.31
C MET A 13 -9.44 -3.32 -49.44
N ASP A 14 -9.49 -4.61 -49.77
CA ASP A 14 -10.10 -5.64 -48.94
C ASP A 14 -9.34 -5.67 -47.61
N LEU A 15 -9.79 -4.86 -46.65
CA LEU A 15 -9.38 -4.96 -45.26
C LEU A 15 -9.91 -6.30 -44.76
N GLU A 16 -8.98 -7.23 -44.50
CA GLU A 16 -9.22 -8.53 -43.89
C GLU A 16 -10.20 -8.40 -42.70
N VAL A 17 -11.43 -8.88 -42.92
CA VAL A 17 -12.52 -8.97 -41.94
C VAL A 17 -12.23 -10.13 -40.98
N GLY A 18 -11.14 -10.04 -40.22
CA GLY A 18 -10.63 -11.15 -39.42
C GLY A 18 -10.17 -10.82 -38.00
N LYS A 19 -10.40 -9.61 -37.49
CA LYS A 19 -9.90 -9.18 -36.16
C LYS A 19 -10.93 -8.58 -35.20
N TRP A 20 -12.23 -8.75 -35.46
CA TRP A 20 -13.30 -8.21 -34.61
C TRP A 20 -14.11 -9.26 -33.81
N ASP A 21 -13.78 -10.55 -33.91
CA ASP A 21 -14.47 -11.65 -33.19
C ASP A 21 -14.17 -11.73 -31.67
N LYS A 22 -13.49 -10.73 -31.09
CA LYS A 22 -13.09 -10.76 -29.66
C LYS A 22 -14.05 -9.99 -28.74
N LEU A 23 -15.04 -9.30 -29.28
CA LEU A 23 -16.00 -8.51 -28.51
C LEU A 23 -17.21 -9.36 -28.11
N LYS A 24 -17.46 -9.52 -26.80
CA LYS A 24 -18.73 -10.09 -26.32
C LYS A 24 -19.88 -9.19 -26.78
N SER A 25 -20.99 -9.77 -27.23
CA SER A 25 -22.21 -9.01 -27.52
C SER A 25 -22.74 -8.36 -26.24
N TRP A 26 -23.35 -7.18 -26.38
CA TRP A 26 -23.89 -6.41 -25.26
C TRP A 26 -24.91 -7.23 -24.43
N ASP A 27 -25.73 -8.05 -25.09
CA ASP A 27 -26.72 -8.89 -24.41
C ASP A 27 -26.07 -9.85 -23.40
N LYS A 28 -24.93 -10.45 -23.76
CA LYS A 28 -24.17 -11.34 -22.86
C LYS A 28 -23.50 -10.58 -21.71
N VAL A 29 -23.03 -9.37 -21.99
CA VAL A 29 -22.45 -8.49 -20.95
C VAL A 29 -23.54 -8.05 -19.97
N GLN A 30 -24.75 -7.77 -20.46
CA GLN A 30 -25.90 -7.39 -19.63
C GLN A 30 -26.38 -8.54 -18.74
N GLU A 31 -26.35 -9.79 -19.23
CA GLU A 31 -26.60 -10.99 -18.41
C GLU A 31 -25.54 -11.13 -17.31
N ASP A 32 -24.25 -11.03 -17.65
CA ASP A 32 -23.14 -11.09 -16.69
C ASP A 32 -23.30 -10.01 -15.58
N ILE A 33 -23.65 -8.78 -15.96
CA ILE A 33 -23.94 -7.67 -15.02
C ILE A 33 -25.15 -8.02 -14.13
N GLY A 34 -26.22 -8.54 -14.73
CA GLY A 34 -27.45 -8.89 -14.02
C GLY A 34 -27.25 -10.00 -12.98
N GLU A 35 -26.39 -10.98 -13.24
CA GLU A 35 -26.02 -12.02 -12.27
C GLU A 35 -25.15 -11.47 -11.14
N MET A 36 -24.19 -10.59 -11.44
CA MET A 36 -23.33 -9.98 -10.43
C MET A 36 -24.12 -9.08 -9.46
N LEU A 37 -25.07 -8.29 -9.97
CA LEU A 37 -25.91 -7.39 -9.16
C LEU A 37 -26.90 -8.11 -8.24
N LYS A 38 -27.20 -9.39 -8.49
CA LYS A 38 -28.06 -10.20 -7.60
C LYS A 38 -27.38 -10.60 -6.29
N ASN A 39 -26.05 -10.54 -6.22
CA ASN A 39 -25.28 -10.83 -5.01
C ASN A 39 -25.04 -9.54 -4.20
N VAL A 40 -26.08 -9.13 -3.45
CA VAL A 40 -26.12 -7.87 -2.68
C VAL A 40 -24.99 -7.76 -1.63
N GLU A 41 -24.41 -8.87 -1.19
CA GLU A 41 -23.28 -8.87 -0.24
C GLU A 41 -21.94 -8.39 -0.83
N LYS A 42 -21.84 -8.22 -2.17
CA LYS A 42 -20.63 -7.81 -2.88
C LYS A 42 -20.75 -6.43 -3.54
N PHE A 43 -21.56 -5.54 -2.99
CA PHE A 43 -21.88 -4.25 -3.60
C PHE A 43 -20.69 -3.30 -3.81
N ASP A 44 -19.52 -3.59 -3.24
CA ASP A 44 -18.27 -2.82 -3.44
C ASP A 44 -17.30 -3.44 -4.46
N ASP A 45 -17.66 -4.54 -5.13
CA ASP A 45 -16.91 -5.06 -6.27
C ASP A 45 -17.21 -4.18 -7.49
N SER A 46 -16.32 -3.22 -7.80
CA SER A 46 -16.43 -2.43 -9.02
C SER A 46 -16.34 -3.35 -10.26
N MET A 47 -17.44 -3.48 -11.02
CA MET A 47 -17.43 -4.22 -12.28
C MET A 47 -16.52 -3.53 -13.30
N THR A 48 -15.62 -4.30 -13.92
CA THR A 48 -14.81 -3.85 -15.05
C THR A 48 -15.47 -4.28 -16.36
N LEU A 49 -15.80 -3.32 -17.23
CA LEU A 49 -16.35 -3.58 -18.56
C LEU A 49 -15.28 -3.30 -19.63
N TYR A 50 -15.01 -4.29 -20.49
CA TYR A 50 -13.85 -4.29 -21.38
C TYR A 50 -14.06 -3.55 -22.70
N TYR A 51 -15.31 -3.15 -23.02
CA TYR A 51 -15.68 -2.76 -24.38
C TYR A 51 -16.53 -1.50 -24.36
N GLY A 52 -15.89 -0.34 -24.57
CA GLY A 52 -16.49 1.00 -24.55
C GLY A 52 -15.46 2.08 -24.14
N PRO A 53 -15.77 3.39 -24.26
CA PRO A 53 -14.90 4.46 -23.79
C PRO A 53 -14.47 4.15 -22.35
N GLN A 54 -13.15 4.12 -22.11
CA GLN A 54 -12.53 3.65 -20.87
C GLN A 54 -13.22 4.29 -19.67
N LEU A 55 -14.05 3.50 -18.97
CA LEU A 55 -14.57 3.87 -17.68
C LEU A 55 -13.37 3.99 -16.75
N TYR A 56 -13.07 5.22 -16.33
CA TYR A 56 -12.20 5.48 -15.19
C TYR A 56 -12.82 4.76 -13.99
N HIS A 57 -12.35 3.54 -13.70
CA HIS A 57 -12.81 2.79 -12.55
C HIS A 57 -12.18 3.40 -11.31
N THR A 58 -12.99 4.16 -10.56
CA THR A 58 -12.61 4.67 -9.25
C THR A 58 -12.97 3.62 -8.21
N LEU A 59 -11.97 2.96 -7.62
CA LEU A 59 -12.17 2.17 -6.40
C LEU A 59 -12.59 3.14 -5.29
N ARG A 60 -13.77 2.95 -4.73
CA ARG A 60 -14.30 3.83 -3.68
C ARG A 60 -14.12 3.19 -2.33
N HIS A 61 -13.57 3.98 -1.42
CA HIS A 61 -13.46 3.60 -0.02
C HIS A 61 -14.75 4.05 0.71
N PRO A 62 -15.38 3.21 1.56
CA PRO A 62 -16.62 3.58 2.26
C PRO A 62 -16.46 4.72 3.29
N ALA A 63 -15.22 5.10 3.59
CA ALA A 63 -14.86 6.16 4.55
C ALA A 63 -13.48 6.75 4.24
N HIS A 64 -13.11 7.81 4.95
CA HIS A 64 -11.77 8.40 4.86
C HIS A 64 -10.68 7.40 5.28
N ILE A 65 -9.72 7.18 4.38
CA ILE A 65 -8.53 6.38 4.64
C ILE A 65 -7.59 7.18 5.54
N LYS A 66 -7.18 6.59 6.66
CA LYS A 66 -6.25 7.22 7.62
C LYS A 66 -4.81 6.87 7.34
N CYS A 67 -4.56 5.62 6.98
CA CYS A 67 -3.26 5.15 6.51
C CYS A 67 -3.43 3.97 5.55
N MET A 68 -2.41 3.73 4.73
CA MET A 68 -2.40 2.65 3.75
C MET A 68 -0.99 2.12 3.59
N THR A 69 -0.87 0.83 3.29
CA THR A 69 0.36 0.20 2.82
C THR A 69 0.07 -0.61 1.55
N HIS A 70 1.13 -0.89 0.81
CA HIS A 70 1.08 -1.63 -0.44
C HIS A 70 2.13 -2.73 -0.42
N PHE A 71 1.77 -3.89 -0.95
CA PHE A 71 2.74 -4.95 -1.24
C PHE A 71 2.28 -5.83 -2.39
N THR A 72 3.24 -6.29 -3.18
CA THR A 72 3.02 -7.27 -4.24
C THR A 72 3.08 -8.68 -3.66
N SER A 73 2.10 -9.52 -4.00
CA SER A 73 2.08 -10.95 -3.69
C SER A 73 2.00 -11.78 -4.97
N ASN A 74 2.11 -13.10 -4.85
CA ASN A 74 1.98 -14.03 -5.99
C ASN A 74 0.58 -13.98 -6.63
N ILE A 75 -0.41 -13.45 -5.91
CA ILE A 75 -1.82 -13.40 -6.34
C ILE A 75 -2.13 -12.06 -7.02
N GLY A 76 -1.35 -11.01 -6.75
CA GLY A 76 -1.53 -9.69 -7.33
C GLY A 76 -0.99 -8.55 -6.47
N GLU A 77 -1.40 -7.33 -6.78
CA GLU A 77 -1.08 -6.14 -5.99
C GLU A 77 -2.06 -6.00 -4.82
N ASN A 78 -1.54 -5.83 -3.61
CA ASN A 78 -2.37 -5.72 -2.40
C ASN A 78 -2.24 -4.31 -1.83
N PHE A 79 -3.38 -3.68 -1.61
CA PHE A 79 -3.50 -2.39 -0.94
C PHE A 79 -4.26 -2.61 0.35
N VAL A 80 -3.63 -2.31 1.48
CA VAL A 80 -4.24 -2.48 2.79
C VAL A 80 -4.41 -1.12 3.41
N SER A 81 -5.64 -0.79 3.78
CA SER A 81 -6.06 0.52 4.21
C SER A 81 -6.71 0.44 5.58
N HIS A 82 -6.42 1.42 6.43
CA HIS A 82 -7.14 1.64 7.69
C HIS A 82 -8.15 2.75 7.52
N TYR A 83 -9.35 2.52 8.06
CA TYR A 83 -10.44 3.49 8.08
C TYR A 83 -11.37 3.21 9.25
N ARG A 84 -12.30 4.12 9.50
CA ARG A 84 -13.31 3.99 10.55
C ARG A 84 -14.70 4.05 9.95
N LEU A 85 -15.55 3.09 10.31
CA LEU A 85 -16.99 3.11 10.05
C LEU A 85 -17.73 3.28 11.38
N GLY A 86 -18.32 4.47 11.59
CA GLY A 86 -18.92 4.82 12.87
C GLY A 86 -17.90 4.82 14.00
N THR A 87 -18.03 3.88 14.95
CA THR A 87 -17.12 3.71 16.09
C THR A 87 -16.14 2.54 15.92
N GLN A 88 -16.24 1.78 14.83
CA GLN A 88 -15.38 0.61 14.59
C GLN A 88 -14.21 0.95 13.66
N ASP A 89 -13.00 0.60 14.11
CA ASP A 89 -11.79 0.67 13.29
C ASP A 89 -11.67 -0.60 12.43
N GLN A 90 -11.38 -0.42 11.14
CA GLN A 90 -11.34 -1.49 10.15
C GLN A 90 -10.08 -1.47 9.30
N LEU A 91 -9.64 -2.66 8.89
CA LEU A 91 -8.69 -2.87 7.81
C LEU A 91 -9.45 -3.33 6.56
N GLY A 92 -9.25 -2.64 5.44
CA GLY A 92 -9.72 -3.02 4.13
C GLY A 92 -8.55 -3.50 3.28
N VAL A 93 -8.62 -4.72 2.80
CA VAL A 93 -7.59 -5.33 1.95
C VAL A 93 -8.14 -5.49 0.55
N TRP A 94 -7.54 -4.77 -0.37
CA TRP A 94 -7.87 -4.78 -1.79
C TRP A 94 -6.79 -5.56 -2.53
N THR A 95 -7.15 -6.66 -3.17
CA THR A 95 -6.23 -7.45 -4.00
C THR A 95 -6.59 -7.24 -5.47
N LEU A 96 -5.72 -6.58 -6.21
CA LEU A 96 -5.83 -6.37 -7.65
C LEU A 96 -5.05 -7.47 -8.40
N LYS A 97 -5.78 -8.37 -9.04
CA LYS A 97 -5.23 -9.46 -9.84
C LYS A 97 -5.30 -9.07 -11.31
N SER A 98 -4.15 -9.03 -11.99
CA SER A 98 -4.10 -8.89 -13.44
C SER A 98 -4.11 -10.29 -14.07
N VAL A 99 -5.22 -10.64 -14.71
CA VAL A 99 -5.38 -11.86 -15.50
C VAL A 99 -5.24 -11.51 -16.98
N GLU A 100 -4.77 -12.44 -17.82
CA GLU A 100 -4.52 -12.22 -19.27
C GLU A 100 -5.68 -11.58 -20.06
N ARG A 101 -6.91 -11.62 -19.52
CA ARG A 101 -8.12 -11.05 -20.12
C ARG A 101 -8.87 -10.07 -19.22
N GLY A 102 -8.26 -9.58 -18.12
CA GLY A 102 -8.92 -8.63 -17.25
C GLY A 102 -8.31 -8.38 -15.88
N ALA A 103 -8.71 -7.29 -15.23
CA ALA A 103 -8.37 -6.99 -13.84
C ALA A 103 -9.53 -7.42 -12.93
N LYS A 104 -9.23 -8.20 -11.88
CA LYS A 104 -10.18 -8.49 -10.80
C LYS A 104 -9.71 -7.79 -9.54
N CYS A 105 -10.62 -7.10 -8.87
CA CYS A 105 -10.37 -6.52 -7.56
C CYS A 105 -11.22 -7.29 -6.54
N GLU A 106 -10.59 -7.80 -5.49
CA GLU A 106 -11.27 -8.44 -4.36
C GLU A 106 -11.08 -7.53 -3.13
N ASN A 107 -12.16 -7.26 -2.40
CA ASN A 107 -12.12 -6.49 -1.17
C ASN A 107 -12.50 -7.36 0.03
N GLN A 108 -11.67 -7.35 1.07
CA GLN A 108 -11.94 -8.02 2.35
C GLN A 108 -11.83 -7.02 3.50
N ARG A 109 -12.70 -7.16 4.50
CA ARG A 109 -12.79 -6.24 5.63
C ARG A 109 -12.61 -6.97 6.94
N PHE A 110 -11.81 -6.39 7.81
CA PHE A 110 -11.49 -6.95 9.11
C PHE A 110 -11.66 -5.88 10.18
N ASN A 111 -12.35 -6.23 11.26
CA ASN A 111 -12.42 -5.36 12.43
C ASN A 111 -11.11 -5.44 13.20
N ILE A 112 -10.58 -4.28 13.59
CA ILE A 112 -9.35 -4.21 14.39
C ILE A 112 -9.55 -3.31 15.61
N THR A 113 -8.59 -3.41 16.54
CA THR A 113 -8.61 -2.66 17.79
C THR A 113 -7.77 -1.40 17.66
N GLY A 114 -8.42 -0.25 17.80
CA GLY A 114 -7.75 1.04 17.88
C GLY A 114 -7.46 1.69 16.54
N GLU A 115 -7.25 3.01 16.58
CA GLU A 115 -6.99 3.81 15.40
C GLU A 115 -5.53 3.70 14.97
N VAL A 116 -5.28 3.12 13.80
CA VAL A 116 -3.92 3.01 13.27
C VAL A 116 -3.42 4.36 12.76
N LYS A 117 -2.19 4.71 13.14
CA LYS A 117 -1.48 5.94 12.74
C LYS A 117 -0.28 5.66 11.83
N ALA A 118 0.37 4.52 12.00
CA ALA A 118 1.43 4.04 11.12
C ALA A 118 1.24 2.54 10.87
N PHE A 119 1.49 2.11 9.64
CA PHE A 119 1.10 0.78 9.17
C PHE A 119 2.15 0.21 8.22
N LEU A 120 2.56 -1.04 8.42
CA LEU A 120 3.61 -1.70 7.66
C LEU A 120 3.29 -3.19 7.50
N PHE A 121 3.42 -3.72 6.29
CA PHE A 121 3.43 -5.17 6.08
C PHE A 121 4.85 -5.71 6.17
N ILE A 122 5.03 -6.85 6.86
CA ILE A 122 6.31 -7.54 7.05
C ILE A 122 6.25 -8.86 6.27
N PRO A 123 6.75 -8.92 5.03
CA PRO A 123 6.55 -10.07 4.14
C PRO A 123 7.07 -11.40 4.68
N LYS A 124 8.25 -11.42 5.28
CA LYS A 124 8.88 -12.66 5.76
C LYS A 124 8.06 -13.33 6.89
N HIS A 125 7.39 -12.52 7.70
CA HIS A 125 6.57 -12.98 8.82
C HIS A 125 5.08 -13.07 8.49
N ARG A 126 4.67 -12.61 7.30
CA ARG A 126 3.26 -12.51 6.86
C ARG A 126 2.38 -11.85 7.93
N ALA A 127 2.82 -10.69 8.43
CA ALA A 127 2.13 -9.96 9.48
C ALA A 127 2.09 -8.45 9.18
N TYR A 128 1.05 -7.79 9.66
CA TYR A 128 0.92 -6.34 9.65
C TYR A 128 1.35 -5.77 11.00
N MET A 129 2.33 -4.88 11.01
CA MET A 129 2.75 -4.13 12.19
C MET A 129 2.13 -2.74 12.16
N CYS A 130 1.51 -2.35 13.26
CA CYS A 130 0.66 -1.18 13.36
C CYS A 130 0.98 -0.40 14.62
N PHE A 131 1.14 0.91 14.50
CA PHE A 131 1.13 1.79 15.66
C PHE A 131 -0.23 2.47 15.78
N CYS A 132 -0.85 2.40 16.96
CA CYS A 132 -2.19 2.90 17.21
C CYS A 132 -2.19 4.21 18.03
N SER A 133 -3.31 4.94 18.00
CA SER A 133 -3.47 6.22 18.70
C SER A 133 -3.41 6.13 20.23
N ASP A 134 -3.59 4.93 20.78
CA ASP A 134 -3.50 4.61 22.20
C ASP A 134 -2.06 4.32 22.66
N LEU A 135 -1.05 4.66 21.83
CA LEU A 135 0.37 4.42 22.06
C LEU A 135 0.73 2.93 22.17
N VAL A 136 -0.05 2.04 21.55
CA VAL A 136 0.24 0.61 21.49
C VAL A 136 0.69 0.22 20.09
N MET A 137 1.78 -0.53 20.01
CA MET A 137 2.18 -1.26 18.81
C MET A 137 1.45 -2.60 18.78
N ARG A 138 0.83 -2.94 17.67
CA ARG A 138 0.09 -4.19 17.46
C ARG A 138 0.60 -4.92 16.23
N MET A 139 0.55 -6.25 16.28
CA MET A 139 0.75 -7.10 15.12
C MET A 139 -0.55 -7.85 14.81
N TYR A 140 -0.94 -7.82 13.54
CA TYR A 140 -2.05 -8.60 13.01
C TYR A 140 -1.53 -9.64 12.03
N THR A 141 -2.18 -10.80 12.00
CA THR A 141 -1.92 -11.84 10.99
C THR A 141 -2.31 -11.35 9.60
N ASP A 142 -1.94 -12.10 8.56
CA ASP A 142 -2.35 -11.76 7.20
C ASP A 142 -3.85 -11.98 6.94
N VAL A 143 -4.26 -11.69 5.71
CA VAL A 143 -5.65 -11.84 5.23
C VAL A 143 -6.12 -13.29 5.30
N HIS A 144 -5.24 -14.25 5.03
CA HIS A 144 -5.59 -15.67 5.04
C HIS A 144 -5.91 -16.15 6.46
N SER A 145 -5.26 -15.54 7.44
CA SER A 145 -5.46 -15.76 8.87
C SER A 145 -6.41 -14.73 9.50
N ASN A 146 -7.31 -14.13 8.71
CA ASN A 146 -8.37 -13.21 9.14
C ASN A 146 -7.92 -11.95 9.88
N CYS A 147 -6.68 -11.48 9.69
CA CYS A 147 -6.16 -10.26 10.33
C CYS A 147 -6.39 -10.20 11.85
N THR A 148 -6.23 -11.33 12.53
CA THR A 148 -6.35 -11.44 13.99
C THR A 148 -5.13 -10.83 14.69
N GLU A 149 -5.34 -10.17 15.82
CA GLU A 149 -4.25 -9.64 16.64
C GLU A 149 -3.42 -10.79 17.22
N SER A 150 -2.13 -10.86 16.87
CA SER A 150 -1.21 -11.88 17.37
C SER A 150 -0.37 -11.38 18.55
N TRP A 151 -0.14 -10.07 18.63
CA TRP A 151 0.75 -9.48 19.62
C TRP A 151 0.48 -7.98 19.82
N SER A 152 0.76 -7.46 21.02
CA SER A 152 0.64 -6.04 21.36
C SER A 152 1.68 -5.62 22.40
N GLN A 153 2.15 -4.37 22.33
CA GLN A 153 3.08 -3.78 23.30
C GLN A 153 2.88 -2.28 23.45
N GLN A 154 2.90 -1.81 24.69
CA GLN A 154 2.88 -0.38 25.00
C GLN A 154 4.18 0.29 24.53
N CYS A 155 4.05 1.39 23.79
CA CYS A 155 5.15 2.27 23.42
C CYS A 155 5.30 3.42 24.42
N LEU A 156 6.54 3.85 24.65
CA LEU A 156 6.85 5.00 25.49
C LEU A 156 6.67 6.33 24.75
N THR A 157 6.76 6.32 23.42
CA THR A 157 6.70 7.50 22.57
C THR A 157 5.79 7.28 21.38
N THR A 158 5.42 8.39 20.71
CA THR A 158 4.63 8.33 19.49
C THR A 158 5.48 7.88 18.31
N VAL A 159 5.06 6.81 17.64
CA VAL A 159 5.64 6.37 16.37
C VAL A 159 4.94 7.07 15.21
N ARG A 160 5.73 7.56 14.25
CA ARG A 160 5.25 8.28 13.07
C ARG A 160 5.50 7.54 11.78
N CYS A 161 6.61 6.83 11.69
CA CYS A 161 6.98 6.08 10.51
C CYS A 161 7.68 4.77 10.89
N MET A 162 7.57 3.80 10.00
CA MET A 162 8.22 2.50 10.14
C MET A 162 8.74 2.06 8.78
N ALA A 163 9.87 1.37 8.75
CA ALA A 163 10.43 0.80 7.52
C ALA A 163 10.97 -0.60 7.79
N TYR A 164 10.64 -1.56 6.93
CA TYR A 164 11.14 -2.93 7.02
C TYR A 164 12.41 -3.10 6.19
N ASN A 165 13.46 -3.65 6.79
CA ASN A 165 14.66 -4.07 6.09
C ASN A 165 14.63 -5.58 5.81
N ARG A 166 14.50 -5.94 4.53
CA ARG A 166 14.43 -7.33 4.08
C ARG A 166 15.73 -8.11 4.30
N GLU A 167 16.88 -7.45 4.32
CA GLU A 167 18.18 -8.11 4.47
C GLU A 167 18.44 -8.55 5.91
N THR A 168 18.15 -7.66 6.86
CA THR A 168 18.42 -7.91 8.29
C THR A 168 17.20 -8.43 9.03
N ASP A 169 16.03 -8.41 8.40
CA ASP A 169 14.74 -8.80 8.97
C ASP A 169 14.32 -7.97 10.19
N ASP A 170 14.66 -6.68 10.13
CA ASP A 170 14.37 -5.73 11.20
C ASP A 170 13.38 -4.67 10.74
N VAL A 171 12.63 -4.13 11.68
CA VAL A 171 11.81 -2.94 11.47
C VAL A 171 12.48 -1.75 12.12
N TYR A 172 12.67 -0.68 11.37
CA TYR A 172 13.15 0.59 11.92
C TYR A 172 11.96 1.49 12.20
N VAL A 173 11.94 2.05 13.40
CA VAL A 173 10.83 2.83 13.95
C VAL A 173 11.32 4.25 14.19
N GLY A 174 10.61 5.22 13.63
CA GLY A 174 10.86 6.64 13.79
C GLY A 174 9.71 7.31 14.52
N GLY A 175 10.04 8.09 15.55
CA GLY A 175 9.07 8.79 16.39
C GLY A 175 9.56 10.17 16.81
N VAL A 176 9.02 10.66 17.93
CA VAL A 176 9.50 11.90 18.57
C VAL A 176 10.76 11.59 19.38
N GLY A 177 11.88 12.17 18.99
CA GLY A 177 13.18 12.02 19.64
C GLY A 177 13.75 10.60 19.58
N VAL A 178 13.20 9.73 18.74
CA VAL A 178 13.60 8.33 18.70
C VAL A 178 13.72 7.82 17.27
N LEU A 179 14.86 7.15 17.04
CA LEU A 179 15.09 6.27 15.90
C LEU A 179 15.58 4.95 16.48
N GLN A 180 14.79 3.89 16.34
CA GLN A 180 15.05 2.61 17.02
C GLN A 180 14.91 1.43 16.06
N LYS A 181 15.70 0.40 16.30
CA LYS A 181 15.62 -0.90 15.64
C LYS A 181 14.72 -1.84 16.42
N TRP A 182 13.82 -2.55 15.74
CA TRP A 182 12.92 -3.56 16.31
C TRP A 182 13.18 -4.89 15.62
N LYS A 183 13.35 -5.94 16.43
CA LYS A 183 13.56 -7.30 15.94
C LYS A 183 12.23 -8.01 15.83
N ILE A 184 12.00 -8.70 14.73
CA ILE A 184 10.79 -9.49 14.52
C ILE A 184 11.14 -10.97 14.69
N SER A 185 10.26 -11.71 15.35
CA SER A 185 10.42 -13.15 15.58
C SER A 185 9.10 -13.89 15.38
N GLY A 186 9.16 -15.21 15.23
CA GLY A 186 7.99 -16.04 14.92
C GLY A 186 7.50 -15.87 13.48
N ALA A 187 6.36 -16.45 13.14
CA ALA A 187 5.71 -16.27 11.84
C ALA A 187 4.18 -16.33 12.02
N GLU A 188 3.45 -15.58 11.18
CA GLU A 188 1.98 -15.54 11.16
C GLU A 188 1.39 -15.35 12.56
N HIS A 189 0.71 -16.35 13.10
CA HIS A 189 0.05 -16.33 14.42
C HIS A 189 1.02 -16.20 15.60
N SER A 190 2.31 -16.49 15.39
CA SER A 190 3.35 -16.40 16.43
C SER A 190 4.24 -15.17 16.27
N ALA A 191 3.94 -14.30 15.29
CA ALA A 191 4.76 -13.14 15.00
C ALA A 191 4.74 -12.14 16.18
N LYS A 192 5.93 -11.74 16.61
CA LYS A 192 6.17 -10.81 17.73
C LYS A 192 7.24 -9.81 17.33
N ALA A 193 7.17 -8.62 17.91
CA ALA A 193 8.19 -7.59 17.73
C ALA A 193 8.82 -7.24 19.08
N GLU A 194 10.13 -7.08 19.12
CA GLU A 194 10.85 -6.68 20.33
C GLU A 194 11.61 -5.38 20.07
N PRO A 195 11.42 -4.34 20.91
CA PRO A 195 12.22 -3.12 20.80
C PRO A 195 13.69 -3.45 21.07
N GLY A 196 14.55 -3.14 20.11
CA GLY A 196 15.99 -3.32 20.20
C GLY A 196 16.71 -1.99 20.44
N ASP A 197 17.93 -1.90 19.94
CA ASP A 197 18.82 -0.77 20.20
C ASP A 197 18.35 0.53 19.51
N VAL A 198 18.59 1.64 20.19
CA VAL A 198 18.40 3.00 19.64
C VAL A 198 19.62 3.34 18.77
N PHE A 199 19.39 3.94 17.61
CA PHE A 199 20.47 4.36 16.73
C PHE A 199 21.27 5.50 17.36
N ASN A 200 22.60 5.43 17.26
CA ASN A 200 23.48 6.49 17.74
C ASN A 200 23.49 7.64 16.72
N THR A 201 22.67 8.65 17.00
CA THR A 201 22.43 9.82 16.14
C THR A 201 22.36 11.09 16.99
N ASP A 202 22.61 12.23 16.36
CA ASP A 202 22.49 13.55 16.99
C ASP A 202 21.04 14.07 16.99
N LEU A 203 20.06 13.17 16.82
CA LEU A 203 18.63 13.45 16.85
C LEU A 203 18.24 14.00 18.22
N GLN A 204 17.61 15.17 18.25
CA GLN A 204 17.17 15.79 19.50
C GLN A 204 15.84 15.20 19.98
N ASN A 205 15.60 15.29 21.29
CA ASN A 205 14.43 14.68 21.94
C ASN A 205 13.07 15.25 21.45
N ASP A 206 13.06 16.46 20.89
CA ASP A 206 11.88 17.15 20.38
C ASP A 206 11.72 17.02 18.86
N GLU A 207 12.64 16.36 18.16
CA GLU A 207 12.58 16.19 16.72
C GLU A 207 11.69 15.02 16.31
N TRP A 208 10.84 15.27 15.31
CA TRP A 208 9.86 14.28 14.84
C TRP A 208 10.39 13.62 13.58
N VAL A 209 10.73 12.33 13.65
CA VAL A 209 11.07 11.55 12.45
C VAL A 209 9.79 11.23 11.69
N ILE A 210 9.65 11.76 10.47
CA ILE A 210 8.43 11.66 9.66
C ILE A 210 8.48 10.58 8.60
N ASP A 211 9.68 10.20 8.14
CA ASP A 211 9.87 9.17 7.14
C ASP A 211 11.22 8.49 7.35
N ILE A 212 11.27 7.21 6.98
CA ILE A 212 12.46 6.38 7.00
C ILE A 212 12.59 5.69 5.65
N LYS A 213 13.76 5.81 5.03
CA LYS A 213 14.11 5.07 3.80
C LYS A 213 15.32 4.20 4.06
N VAL A 214 15.19 2.93 3.67
CA VAL A 214 16.28 1.95 3.77
C VAL A 214 16.91 1.80 2.39
N ASP A 215 18.21 2.05 2.30
CA ASP A 215 19.03 1.70 1.17
C ASP A 215 19.89 0.49 1.52
N THR A 216 19.45 -0.68 1.07
CA THR A 216 20.14 -1.93 1.38
C THR A 216 21.48 -2.07 0.66
N ARG A 217 21.65 -1.42 -0.50
CA ARG A 217 22.89 -1.52 -1.29
C ARG A 217 24.06 -0.85 -0.59
N ASN A 218 23.80 0.31 -0.01
CA ASN A 218 24.82 1.09 0.71
C ASN A 218 24.81 0.83 2.21
N LYS A 219 23.94 -0.07 2.68
CA LYS A 219 23.75 -0.38 4.10
C LYS A 219 23.39 0.85 4.93
N GLN A 220 22.57 1.71 4.36
CA GLN A 220 22.21 3.02 4.89
C GLN A 220 20.72 3.14 5.17
N LEU A 221 20.42 3.94 6.18
CA LEU A 221 19.11 4.34 6.62
C LEU A 221 19.06 5.86 6.57
N MET A 222 18.07 6.42 5.89
CA MET A 222 17.79 7.86 5.92
C MET A 222 16.57 8.11 6.80
N ALA A 223 16.74 8.87 7.87
CA ALA A 223 15.67 9.34 8.73
C ALA A 223 15.43 10.83 8.46
N VAL A 224 14.22 11.17 8.03
CA VAL A 224 13.83 12.54 7.69
C VAL A 224 13.01 13.12 8.84
N THR A 225 13.34 14.32 9.30
CA THR A 225 12.60 15.00 10.37
C THR A 225 11.66 16.08 9.83
N TYR A 226 10.66 16.44 10.64
CA TYR A 226 9.62 17.43 10.29
C TYR A 226 10.18 18.82 9.99
N LEU A 227 11.19 19.24 10.76
CA LEU A 227 11.78 20.56 10.64
C LEU A 227 12.67 20.62 9.40
N ARG A 228 13.91 20.11 9.49
CA ARG A 228 14.92 20.31 8.43
C ARG A 228 16.00 19.23 8.35
N ASN A 229 16.04 18.26 9.26
CA ASN A 229 17.19 17.39 9.38
C ASN A 229 16.96 16.05 8.67
N ILE A 230 17.98 15.60 7.95
CA ILE A 230 18.06 14.27 7.38
C ILE A 230 19.30 13.60 7.99
N TYR A 231 19.07 12.53 8.72
CA TYR A 231 20.12 11.73 9.33
C TYR A 231 20.38 10.51 8.47
N VAL A 232 21.63 10.32 8.04
CA VAL A 232 22.06 9.14 7.30
C VAL A 232 22.83 8.25 8.25
N VAL A 233 22.31 7.07 8.50
CA VAL A 233 22.80 6.14 9.52
C VAL A 233 23.19 4.83 8.84
N ASN A 234 24.33 4.26 9.21
CA ASN A 234 24.67 2.91 8.76
C ASN A 234 23.96 1.90 9.67
N TYR A 235 23.07 1.08 9.11
CA TYR A 235 22.21 0.21 9.92
C TYR A 235 22.89 -1.05 10.46
N GLU A 236 24.10 -1.37 10.01
CA GLU A 236 24.90 -2.47 10.57
C GLU A 236 25.67 -2.01 11.81
N THR A 237 26.30 -0.85 11.71
CA THR A 237 27.09 -0.26 12.79
C THR A 237 26.26 0.55 13.78
N MET A 238 25.00 0.82 13.46
CA MET A 238 24.06 1.65 14.24
C MET A 238 24.52 3.09 14.47
N LYS A 239 25.46 3.60 13.65
CA LYS A 239 26.07 4.92 13.80
C LYS A 239 25.68 5.86 12.68
N GLN A 240 25.41 7.11 13.04
CA GLN A 240 25.29 8.20 12.09
C GLN A 240 26.56 8.35 11.27
N THR A 241 26.39 8.53 9.97
CA THR A 241 27.48 8.75 9.00
C THR A 241 27.45 10.18 8.47
N HIS A 242 26.26 10.71 8.19
CA HIS A 242 26.07 12.05 7.68
C HIS A 242 24.84 12.68 8.31
N HIS A 243 24.88 14.01 8.42
CA HIS A 243 23.75 14.84 8.77
C HIS A 243 23.61 15.91 7.71
N LEU A 244 22.44 15.95 7.07
CA LEU A 244 22.11 16.92 6.04
C LEU A 244 21.01 17.82 6.56
N GLU A 245 21.28 19.12 6.58
CA GLU A 245 20.32 20.13 6.97
C GLU A 245 19.67 20.75 5.73
N ASN A 246 18.34 20.78 5.69
CA ASN A 246 17.59 21.50 4.68
C ASN A 246 17.64 23.01 4.94
N ARG A 247 18.61 23.66 4.31
CA ARG A 247 18.84 25.11 4.41
C ARG A 247 17.78 25.95 3.70
N HIS A 248 16.92 25.35 2.88
CA HIS A 248 15.89 26.08 2.12
C HIS A 248 14.66 26.47 2.97
N GLY A 249 14.61 26.06 4.23
CA GLY A 249 13.63 26.52 5.20
C GLY A 249 12.24 25.88 5.11
N ASN A 250 11.94 25.22 4.00
CA ASN A 250 10.69 24.49 3.75
C ASN A 250 10.66 23.15 4.50
N SER A 251 9.49 22.74 4.97
CA SER A 251 9.32 21.40 5.53
C SER A 251 9.58 20.35 4.45
N LEU A 252 10.26 19.26 4.82
CA LEU A 252 10.51 18.11 3.94
C LEU A 252 9.28 17.21 3.75
N ARG A 253 8.11 17.66 4.25
CA ARG A 253 6.86 16.92 4.15
C ARG A 253 6.31 17.00 2.73
N TRP A 254 6.12 15.85 2.10
CA TRP A 254 5.31 15.74 0.90
C TRP A 254 3.83 15.89 1.30
N TYR A 255 3.13 16.86 0.75
CA TYR A 255 1.66 16.90 0.80
C TYR A 255 1.15 15.79 -0.10
N VAL A 256 0.52 14.76 0.50
CA VAL A 256 -0.33 13.78 -0.20
C VAL A 256 -1.75 14.00 0.29
#